data_AF-A0A0P9VR74-F1
#
_entry.id   AF-A0A0P9VR74-F1
#
_cell.length_a   1.000
_cell.length_b   1.000
_cell.length_c   1.000
_cell.angle_alpha   90.00
_cell.angle_beta   90.00
_cell.angle_gamma   90.00
#
_symmetry.space_group_name_H-M   'P 1'
#
loop_
_entity.id
_entity.type
_entity.pdbx_description
1 polymer ?
#
loop_
_entity_poly.entity_id
_entity_poly.type
_entity_poly.pdbx_seq_one_letter_code
_entity_poly.pdbx_strand_id
1 'polypeptide(L)'
;MLILNDPLTGYAFACLEASRISAMRTAASAVLGARWMNRHQRHVGRMAFIGAGFIARTILDMFVSDGWTMDAITVFDQHDDSALALVRHAASRHQLNSQPSDLPTALQADVVVFATTAPRPYVLEPLLRPGQLLLNISLRDLGPDVIAQANNILDDVEHCLKAQTSPDLAVQQYQDRSFIIGTLAQLMTGQVELSPDRASIFSPFGLGVLDLAVGQRVYRQAVAEGSAFPVPTFFFEPKRW
;
A
#
# COMPACT_ATOMS: atom_id res chain seq x y z
N MET A 1 -11.79 13.36 5.56
CA MET A 1 -13.21 13.09 5.85
C MET A 1 -13.75 12.18 4.77
N LEU A 2 -14.56 11.19 5.12
CA LEU A 2 -15.25 10.28 4.20
C LEU A 2 -16.75 10.46 4.41
N ILE A 3 -17.48 10.75 3.33
CA ILE A 3 -18.94 10.84 3.35
C ILE A 3 -19.49 9.59 2.68
N LEU A 4 -20.46 8.94 3.32
CA LEU A 4 -21.21 7.85 2.72
C LEU A 4 -22.58 8.37 2.28
N ASN A 5 -22.91 8.12 1.03
CA ASN A 5 -24.17 8.52 0.41
C ASN A 5 -25.03 7.31 0.10
N ASP A 6 -26.34 7.46 0.25
CA ASP A 6 -27.31 6.49 -0.22
C ASP A 6 -27.32 6.50 -1.76
N PRO A 7 -27.12 5.34 -2.43
CA PRO A 7 -27.02 5.29 -3.89
C PRO A 7 -28.35 5.54 -4.61
N LEU A 8 -29.50 5.39 -3.93
CA LEU A 8 -30.83 5.63 -4.49
C LEU A 8 -31.23 7.10 -4.37
N THR A 9 -30.92 7.73 -3.22
CA THR A 9 -31.39 9.09 -2.93
C THR A 9 -30.30 10.16 -3.10
N GLY A 10 -29.03 9.77 -3.10
CA GLY A 10 -27.87 10.66 -3.11
C GLY A 10 -27.59 11.34 -1.77
N TYR A 11 -28.46 11.20 -0.76
CA TYR A 11 -28.28 11.85 0.54
C TYR A 11 -27.11 11.23 1.31
N ALA A 12 -26.30 12.10 1.92
CA ALA A 12 -25.26 11.67 2.84
C ALA A 12 -25.91 11.12 4.13
N PHE A 13 -25.54 9.91 4.54
CA PHE A 13 -26.05 9.31 5.77
C PHE A 13 -24.98 9.16 6.85
N ALA A 14 -23.70 9.31 6.52
CA ALA A 14 -22.62 9.23 7.48
C ALA A 14 -21.42 10.12 7.10
N CYS A 15 -20.75 10.63 8.13
CA CYS A 15 -19.48 11.36 8.04
C CYS A 15 -18.46 10.67 8.95
N LEU A 16 -17.31 10.28 8.39
CA LEU A 16 -16.25 9.57 9.09
C LEU A 16 -14.91 10.29 8.97
N GLU A 17 -14.09 10.17 10.02
CA GLU A 17 -12.65 10.47 9.96
C GLU A 17 -12.00 9.49 8.95
N ALA A 18 -11.21 9.99 8.01
CA ALA A 18 -10.77 9.21 6.85
C ALA A 18 -9.30 8.80 6.87
N SER A 19 -8.45 9.41 7.69
CA SER A 19 -7.02 9.12 7.71
C SER A 19 -6.75 7.68 8.14
N ARG A 20 -7.45 7.19 9.17
CA ARG A 20 -7.33 5.79 9.62
C ARG A 20 -7.92 4.80 8.62
N ILE A 21 -9.03 5.15 7.98
CA ILE A 21 -9.66 4.33 6.92
C ILE A 21 -8.69 4.20 5.74
N SER A 22 -8.15 5.32 5.26
CA SER A 22 -7.20 5.38 4.15
C SER A 22 -5.91 4.61 4.45
N ALA A 23 -5.35 4.76 5.65
CA ALA A 23 -4.17 4.00 6.05
C ALA A 23 -4.46 2.49 6.14
N MET A 24 -5.59 2.10 6.72
CA MET A 24 -5.97 0.68 6.85
C MET A 24 -6.21 0.02 5.50
N ARG A 25 -6.93 0.68 4.57
CA ARG A 25 -7.12 0.12 3.22
C ARG A 25 -5.83 0.07 2.42
N THR A 26 -4.94 1.04 2.61
CA THR A 26 -3.61 1.05 1.97
C THR A 26 -2.77 -0.12 2.47
N ALA A 27 -2.75 -0.34 3.79
CA ALA A 27 -2.07 -1.47 4.40
C ALA A 27 -2.66 -2.81 3.96
N ALA A 28 -3.99 -2.94 3.94
CA ALA A 28 -4.65 -4.16 3.46
C ALA A 28 -4.32 -4.45 1.98
N SER A 29 -4.30 -3.42 1.13
CA SER A 29 -3.91 -3.54 -0.29
C SER A 29 -2.45 -3.99 -0.43
N ALA A 30 -1.53 -3.35 0.30
CA ALA A 30 -0.11 -3.68 0.29
C ALA A 30 0.15 -5.15 0.70
N VAL A 31 -0.45 -5.59 1.82
CA VAL A 31 -0.28 -6.96 2.34
C VAL A 31 -0.97 -7.99 1.44
N LEU A 32 -2.13 -7.66 0.85
CA LEU A 32 -2.77 -8.51 -0.15
C LEU A 32 -1.90 -8.68 -1.39
N GLY A 33 -1.33 -7.59 -1.91
CA GLY A 33 -0.37 -7.60 -3.01
C GLY A 33 0.84 -8.48 -2.70
N ALA A 34 1.47 -8.27 -1.54
CA ALA A 34 2.58 -9.09 -1.07
C ALA A 34 2.18 -10.58 -1.01
N ARG A 35 1.01 -10.92 -0.48
CA ARG A 35 0.56 -12.30 -0.33
C ARG A 35 0.42 -13.01 -1.68
N TRP A 36 -0.17 -12.36 -2.66
CA TRP A 36 -0.36 -12.97 -3.99
C TRP A 36 0.94 -13.04 -4.77
N MET A 37 1.76 -12.00 -4.74
CA MET A 37 3.08 -12.03 -5.40
C MET A 37 4.05 -13.02 -4.72
N ASN A 38 3.88 -13.28 -3.42
CA ASN A 38 4.62 -14.29 -2.65
C ASN A 38 3.96 -15.68 -2.69
N ARG A 39 3.11 -15.98 -3.69
CA ARG A 39 2.46 -17.29 -3.87
C ARG A 39 1.73 -17.80 -2.61
N HIS A 40 1.01 -16.92 -1.94
CA HIS A 40 0.31 -17.14 -0.67
C HIS A 40 1.18 -17.46 0.55
N GLN A 41 2.51 -17.46 0.41
CA GLN A 41 3.40 -17.61 1.54
C GLN A 41 3.35 -16.34 2.41
N ARG A 42 3.27 -16.55 3.72
CA ARG A 42 3.25 -15.48 4.74
C ARG A 42 4.54 -15.48 5.55
N HIS A 43 5.64 -15.84 4.92
CA HIS A 43 6.97 -15.86 5.52
C HIS A 43 7.93 -15.10 4.63
N VAL A 44 8.80 -14.31 5.24
CA VAL A 44 9.86 -13.55 4.59
C VAL A 44 11.09 -13.61 5.48
N GLY A 45 12.27 -13.89 4.93
CA GLY A 45 13.51 -13.80 5.71
C GLY A 45 13.77 -12.36 6.13
N ARG A 46 14.01 -11.49 5.14
CA ARG A 46 14.32 -10.07 5.38
C ARG A 46 13.26 -9.15 4.79
N MET A 47 12.69 -8.29 5.61
CA MET A 47 11.78 -7.22 5.17
C MET A 47 12.38 -5.84 5.47
N ALA A 48 12.31 -4.92 4.51
CA ALA A 48 12.74 -3.55 4.68
C ALA A 48 11.58 -2.57 4.56
N PHE A 49 11.63 -1.49 5.36
CA PHE A 49 10.77 -0.32 5.22
C PHE A 49 11.62 0.89 4.86
N ILE A 50 11.24 1.55 3.76
CA ILE A 50 11.83 2.80 3.28
C ILE A 50 10.77 3.89 3.45
N GLY A 51 11.03 4.82 4.37
CA GLY A 51 10.03 5.69 4.97
C GLY A 51 9.40 5.03 6.20
N ALA A 52 9.43 5.74 7.32
CA ALA A 52 9.03 5.25 8.64
C ALA A 52 7.83 6.00 9.23
N GLY A 53 6.95 6.51 8.36
CA GLY A 53 5.75 7.26 8.75
C GLY A 53 4.55 6.39 9.15
N PHE A 54 3.40 7.05 9.31
CA PHE A 54 2.14 6.41 9.72
C PHE A 54 1.70 5.26 8.78
N ILE A 55 1.93 5.38 7.48
CA ILE A 55 1.59 4.34 6.50
C ILE A 55 2.48 3.11 6.68
N ALA A 56 3.80 3.28 6.80
CA ALA A 56 4.74 2.18 7.05
C ALA A 56 4.40 1.41 8.33
N ARG A 57 4.13 2.13 9.42
CA ARG A 57 3.67 1.54 10.68
C ARG A 57 2.38 0.72 10.50
N THR A 58 1.40 1.26 9.78
CA THR A 58 0.11 0.58 9.55
C THR A 58 0.27 -0.66 8.66
N ILE A 59 1.17 -0.61 7.67
CA ILE A 59 1.53 -1.79 6.84
C ILE A 59 2.19 -2.87 7.68
N LEU A 60 3.15 -2.51 8.54
CA LEU A 60 3.78 -3.46 9.46
C LEU A 60 2.74 -4.13 10.39
N ASP A 61 1.84 -3.33 10.98
CA ASP A 61 0.75 -3.84 11.82
C ASP A 61 -0.16 -4.81 11.05
N MET A 62 -0.45 -4.51 9.78
CA MET A 62 -1.27 -5.37 8.92
C MET A 62 -0.56 -6.67 8.55
N PHE A 63 0.75 -6.64 8.29
CA PHE A 63 1.51 -7.87 8.03
C PHE A 63 1.41 -8.83 9.22
N VAL A 64 1.67 -8.33 10.43
CA VAL A 64 1.54 -9.14 11.65
C VAL A 64 0.10 -9.63 11.84
N SER A 65 -0.89 -8.76 11.62
CA SER A 65 -2.31 -9.12 11.76
C SER A 65 -2.80 -10.16 10.72
N ASP A 66 -2.26 -10.17 9.50
CA ASP A 66 -2.54 -11.20 8.49
C ASP A 66 -1.73 -12.50 8.75
N GLY A 67 -0.92 -12.53 9.81
CA GLY A 67 -0.18 -13.72 10.24
C GLY A 67 1.15 -13.92 9.51
N TRP A 68 1.79 -12.83 9.06
CA TRP A 68 3.13 -12.93 8.50
C TRP A 68 4.21 -13.12 9.56
N THR A 69 5.22 -13.90 9.21
CA THR A 69 6.45 -14.06 9.99
C THR A 69 7.62 -13.45 9.23
N MET A 70 8.48 -12.71 9.94
CA MET A 70 9.68 -12.09 9.39
C MET A 70 10.88 -12.36 10.30
N ASP A 71 12.01 -12.82 9.74
CA ASP A 71 13.20 -13.13 10.55
C ASP A 71 13.97 -11.86 10.96
N ALA A 72 14.02 -10.88 10.06
CA ALA A 72 14.67 -9.60 10.31
C ALA A 72 13.97 -8.45 9.58
N ILE A 73 13.86 -7.31 10.26
CA ILE A 73 13.32 -6.07 9.72
C ILE A 73 14.40 -4.99 9.72
N THR A 74 14.58 -4.33 8.59
CA THR A 74 15.39 -3.12 8.49
C THR A 74 14.52 -1.91 8.19
N VAL A 75 14.89 -0.76 8.75
CA VAL A 75 14.18 0.50 8.51
C VAL A 75 15.16 1.57 8.07
N PHE A 76 14.85 2.23 6.97
CA PHE A 76 15.53 3.42 6.51
C PHE A 76 14.54 4.58 6.40
N ASP A 77 14.92 5.74 6.93
CA ASP A 77 14.25 7.02 6.73
C ASP A 77 15.33 8.11 6.65
N GLN A 78 15.05 9.24 6.01
CA GLN A 78 15.96 10.39 6.02
C GLN A 78 16.05 11.04 7.41
N HIS A 79 15.04 10.82 8.25
CA HIS A 79 15.01 11.27 9.63
C HIS A 79 15.24 10.09 10.57
N ASP A 80 16.40 10.06 11.23
CA ASP A 80 16.79 8.99 12.14
C ASP A 80 15.73 8.72 13.23
N ASP A 81 15.11 9.79 13.76
CA ASP A 81 14.06 9.68 14.78
C ASP A 81 12.85 8.87 14.29
N SER A 82 12.47 9.04 13.01
CA SER A 82 11.38 8.30 12.39
C SER A 82 11.74 6.83 12.23
N ALA A 83 12.94 6.53 11.73
CA ALA A 83 13.43 5.16 11.59
C ALA A 83 13.46 4.44 12.95
N LEU A 84 14.02 5.10 13.97
CA LEU A 84 14.06 4.59 15.34
C LEU A 84 12.66 4.41 15.94
N ALA A 85 11.69 5.28 15.63
CA ALA A 85 10.33 5.14 16.10
C ALA A 85 9.65 3.88 15.54
N LEU A 86 9.84 3.57 14.25
CA LEU A 86 9.28 2.35 13.66
C LEU A 86 10.00 1.09 14.15
N VAL A 87 11.32 1.13 14.34
CA VAL A 87 12.09 0.04 14.96
C VAL A 87 11.57 -0.25 16.38
N ARG A 88 11.42 0.78 17.22
CA ARG A 88 10.85 0.64 18.57
C ARG A 88 9.42 0.10 18.54
N HIS A 89 8.60 0.54 17.59
CA HIS A 89 7.24 0.03 17.43
C HIS A 89 7.25 -1.48 17.09
N ALA A 90 8.06 -1.89 16.12
CA ALA A 90 8.21 -3.30 15.73
C ALA A 90 8.66 -4.18 16.92
N ALA A 91 9.66 -3.73 17.68
CA ALA A 91 10.19 -4.47 18.82
C ALA A 91 9.20 -4.51 20.01
N SER A 92 8.64 -3.36 20.39
CA SER A 92 7.78 -3.29 21.59
C SER A 92 6.37 -3.86 21.38
N ARG A 93 5.76 -3.62 20.22
CA ARG A 93 4.38 -4.02 19.95
C ARG A 93 4.25 -5.45 19.46
N HIS A 94 5.25 -5.93 18.70
CA HIS A 94 5.20 -7.20 17.97
C HIS A 94 6.37 -8.13 18.27
N GLN A 95 7.35 -7.73 19.10
CA GLN A 95 8.52 -8.53 19.46
C GLN A 95 9.35 -8.97 18.24
N LEU A 96 9.37 -8.13 17.20
CA LEU A 96 10.11 -8.41 15.96
C LEU A 96 11.57 -7.95 16.07
N ASN A 97 12.48 -8.72 15.48
CA ASN A 97 13.88 -8.33 15.34
C ASN A 97 14.01 -7.22 14.30
N SER A 98 14.20 -5.98 14.75
CA SER A 98 14.25 -4.80 13.89
C SER A 98 15.43 -3.90 14.22
N GLN A 99 15.99 -3.27 13.19
CA GLN A 99 17.10 -2.30 13.34
C GLN A 99 17.07 -1.22 12.26
N PRO A 100 17.62 -0.01 12.53
CA PRO A 100 17.86 0.95 11.49
C PRO A 100 18.92 0.43 10.49
N SER A 101 18.87 0.92 9.25
CA SER A 101 19.78 0.54 8.17
C SER A 101 19.98 1.71 7.22
N ASP A 102 21.04 1.69 6.41
CA ASP A 102 21.16 2.53 5.22
C ASP A 102 20.28 2.03 4.06
N LEU A 103 20.03 2.91 3.09
CA LEU A 103 19.19 2.63 1.92
C LEU A 103 19.74 1.47 1.06
N PRO A 104 21.02 1.44 0.63
CA PRO A 104 21.55 0.33 -0.16
C PRO A 104 21.36 -1.05 0.50
N THR A 105 21.59 -1.16 1.80
CA THR A 105 21.43 -2.40 2.56
C THR A 105 19.95 -2.77 2.69
N ALA A 106 19.07 -1.79 2.96
CA ALA A 106 17.63 -2.02 3.03
C ALA A 106 17.04 -2.54 1.71
N LEU A 107 17.54 -2.03 0.57
CA LEU A 107 17.13 -2.48 -0.77
C LEU A 107 17.50 -3.94 -1.08
N GLN A 108 18.37 -4.57 -0.30
CA GLN A 108 18.73 -6.00 -0.46
C GLN A 108 17.77 -6.96 0.24
N ALA A 109 16.73 -6.46 0.93
CA ALA A 109 15.71 -7.31 1.57
C ALA A 109 14.91 -8.13 0.54
N ASP A 110 14.23 -9.18 1.01
CA ASP A 110 13.44 -10.05 0.14
C ASP A 110 12.08 -9.40 -0.17
N VAL A 111 11.55 -8.62 0.79
CA VAL A 111 10.43 -7.70 0.60
C VAL A 111 10.86 -6.28 0.99
N VAL A 112 10.64 -5.30 0.11
CA VAL A 112 10.92 -3.88 0.38
C VAL A 112 9.64 -3.08 0.29
N VAL A 113 9.29 -2.35 1.34
CA VAL A 113 8.12 -1.49 1.41
C VAL A 113 8.54 -0.03 1.28
N PHE A 114 8.12 0.64 0.21
CA PHE A 114 8.30 2.08 0.04
C PHE A 114 7.03 2.80 0.50
N ALA A 115 7.16 3.63 1.52
CA ALA A 115 6.08 4.44 2.08
C ALA A 115 6.60 5.84 2.44
N THR A 116 7.30 6.47 1.50
CA THR A 116 7.90 7.80 1.67
C THR A 116 6.95 8.92 1.22
N THR A 117 7.44 10.16 1.29
CA THR A 117 6.80 11.33 0.67
C THR A 117 7.68 11.91 -0.45
N ALA A 118 8.53 11.09 -1.08
CA ALA A 118 9.43 11.55 -2.12
C ALA A 118 8.63 12.13 -3.32
N PRO A 119 8.98 13.33 -3.81
CA PRO A 119 8.27 13.94 -4.92
C PRO A 119 8.68 13.37 -6.28
N ARG A 120 9.80 12.64 -6.35
CA ARG A 120 10.37 12.08 -7.58
C ARG A 120 11.25 10.85 -7.27
N PRO A 121 11.49 9.99 -8.26
CA PRO A 121 12.37 8.82 -8.11
C PRO A 121 13.77 9.16 -7.60
N TYR A 122 14.28 8.30 -6.72
CA TYR A 122 15.65 8.38 -6.18
C TYR A 122 16.35 7.01 -6.15
N VAL A 123 15.60 5.91 -6.26
CA VAL A 123 16.14 4.57 -6.48
C VAL A 123 16.16 4.30 -7.98
N LEU A 124 17.30 4.55 -8.61
CA LEU A 124 17.42 4.54 -10.08
C LEU A 124 18.00 3.23 -10.63
N GLU A 125 18.98 2.64 -9.95
CA GLU A 125 19.72 1.47 -10.45
C GLU A 125 19.96 0.42 -9.33
N PRO A 126 18.92 -0.03 -8.61
CA PRO A 126 19.09 -1.12 -7.65
C PRO A 126 19.34 -2.43 -8.39
N LEU A 127 20.20 -3.29 -7.83
CA LEU A 127 20.32 -4.67 -8.30
C LEU A 127 19.14 -5.50 -7.76
N LEU A 128 18.08 -5.59 -8.55
CA LEU A 128 16.90 -6.40 -8.21
C LEU A 128 17.21 -7.89 -8.37
N ARG A 129 16.73 -8.70 -7.42
CA ARG A 129 16.93 -10.16 -7.44
C ARG A 129 15.66 -10.88 -7.92
N PRO A 130 15.77 -11.99 -8.66
CA PRO A 130 14.63 -12.85 -8.96
C PRO A 130 13.85 -13.21 -7.70
N GLY A 131 12.52 -13.08 -7.75
CA GLY A 131 11.64 -13.35 -6.60
C GLY A 131 11.61 -12.27 -5.52
N GLN A 132 12.39 -11.19 -5.62
CA GLN A 132 12.29 -10.05 -4.72
C GLN A 132 10.97 -9.31 -4.93
N LEU A 133 10.33 -8.87 -3.83
CA LEU A 133 9.08 -8.14 -3.88
C LEU A 133 9.27 -6.69 -3.43
N LEU A 134 8.73 -5.75 -4.21
CA LEU A 134 8.74 -4.33 -3.89
C LEU A 134 7.30 -3.83 -3.80
N LEU A 135 6.93 -3.25 -2.67
CA LEU A 135 5.65 -2.58 -2.49
C LEU A 135 5.87 -1.08 -2.63
N ASN A 136 5.64 -0.56 -3.83
CA ASN A 136 5.83 0.85 -4.19
C ASN A 136 4.60 1.69 -3.78
N ILE A 137 4.33 1.79 -2.47
CA ILE A 137 3.09 2.39 -1.93
C ILE A 137 3.06 3.91 -2.11
N SER A 138 4.22 4.58 -2.00
CA SER A 138 4.35 6.02 -2.24
C SER A 138 4.41 6.41 -3.72
N LEU A 139 4.52 5.41 -4.62
CA LEU A 139 4.42 5.50 -6.08
C LEU A 139 5.50 6.33 -6.78
N ARG A 140 6.49 6.87 -6.08
CA ARG A 140 7.47 7.83 -6.66
C ARG A 140 8.91 7.54 -6.29
N ASP A 141 9.19 6.38 -5.71
CA ASP A 141 10.51 6.05 -5.18
C ASP A 141 11.42 5.47 -6.26
N LEU A 142 10.84 4.71 -7.18
CA LEU A 142 11.54 3.88 -8.15
C LEU A 142 11.68 4.60 -9.51
N GLY A 143 12.86 4.52 -10.11
CA GLY A 143 13.16 5.06 -11.42
C GLY A 143 12.52 4.26 -12.57
N PRO A 144 12.37 4.87 -13.76
CA PRO A 144 11.88 4.20 -14.98
C PRO A 144 12.57 2.87 -15.28
N ASP A 145 13.89 2.83 -15.19
CA ASP A 145 14.71 1.66 -15.51
C ASP A 145 14.42 0.48 -14.56
N VAL A 146 14.14 0.79 -13.28
CA VAL A 146 13.75 -0.20 -12.26
C VAL A 146 12.41 -0.81 -12.58
N ILE A 147 11.45 0.03 -12.96
CA ILE A 147 10.11 -0.40 -13.37
C ILE A 147 10.20 -1.28 -14.62
N ALA A 148 10.93 -0.85 -15.64
CA ALA A 148 11.02 -1.57 -16.92
C ALA A 148 11.62 -2.99 -16.82
N GLN A 149 12.45 -3.24 -15.80
CA GLN A 149 13.12 -4.53 -15.60
C GLN A 149 12.33 -5.54 -14.74
N ALA A 150 11.23 -5.13 -14.12
CA ALA A 150 10.47 -5.95 -13.18
C ALA A 150 9.13 -6.44 -13.74
N ASN A 151 8.50 -7.39 -13.03
CA ASN A 151 7.07 -7.66 -13.20
C ASN A 151 6.28 -6.54 -12.50
N ASN A 152 5.51 -5.72 -13.22
CA ASN A 152 4.70 -4.68 -12.60
C ASN A 152 3.23 -5.10 -12.48
N ILE A 153 2.74 -5.10 -11.25
CA ILE A 153 1.34 -5.27 -10.91
C ILE A 153 0.80 -3.96 -10.37
N LEU A 154 -0.38 -3.57 -10.85
CA LEU A 154 -1.05 -2.32 -10.50
C LEU A 154 -2.41 -2.63 -9.84
N ASP A 155 -3.04 -1.66 -9.19
CA ASP A 155 -4.45 -1.81 -8.78
C ASP A 155 -5.41 -1.37 -9.89
N ASP A 156 -5.07 -0.29 -10.59
CA ASP A 156 -5.69 0.18 -11.82
C ASP A 156 -4.61 0.75 -12.75
N VAL A 157 -4.56 0.25 -13.99
CA VAL A 157 -3.52 0.62 -14.96
C VAL A 157 -3.60 2.11 -15.30
N GLU A 158 -4.79 2.61 -15.62
CA GLU A 158 -4.96 3.96 -16.15
C GLU A 158 -4.85 5.03 -15.05
N HIS A 159 -5.12 4.69 -13.79
CA HIS A 159 -4.80 5.56 -12.66
C HIS A 159 -3.30 5.59 -12.38
N CYS A 160 -2.63 4.44 -12.44
CA CYS A 160 -1.20 4.36 -12.21
C CYS A 160 -0.37 5.03 -13.30
N LEU A 161 -0.85 5.20 -14.52
CA LEU A 161 -0.13 5.86 -15.63
C LEU A 161 -0.41 7.37 -15.74
N LYS A 162 -0.53 8.03 -14.59
CA LYS A 162 -0.77 9.47 -14.48
C LYS A 162 -0.01 10.04 -13.28
N ALA A 163 -0.02 11.36 -13.16
CA ALA A 163 0.49 12.09 -12.00
C ALA A 163 1.96 11.83 -11.65
N GLN A 164 2.79 11.49 -12.65
CA GLN A 164 4.25 11.33 -12.50
C GLN A 164 4.59 10.27 -11.45
N THR A 165 3.83 9.17 -11.42
CA THR A 165 4.18 7.97 -10.66
C THR A 165 5.34 7.24 -11.35
N SER A 166 6.00 6.31 -10.65
CA SER A 166 7.06 5.49 -11.24
C SER A 166 6.59 4.73 -12.50
N PRO A 167 5.41 4.06 -12.53
CA PRO A 167 4.88 3.48 -13.76
C PRO A 167 4.63 4.48 -14.89
N ASP A 168 4.05 5.65 -14.57
CA ASP A 168 3.79 6.72 -15.56
C ASP A 168 5.09 7.17 -16.23
N LEU A 169 6.11 7.49 -15.42
CA LEU A 169 7.42 7.91 -15.90
C LEU A 169 8.11 6.83 -16.75
N ALA A 170 7.98 5.56 -16.37
CA ALA A 170 8.53 4.45 -17.15
C ALA A 170 7.88 4.34 -18.54
N VAL A 171 6.55 4.40 -18.60
CA VAL A 171 5.83 4.34 -19.88
C VAL A 171 6.17 5.54 -20.76
N GLN A 172 6.30 6.73 -20.19
CA GLN A 172 6.72 7.92 -20.93
C GLN A 172 8.16 7.81 -21.46
N GLN A 173 9.09 7.27 -20.67
CA GLN A 173 10.49 7.15 -21.09
C GLN A 173 10.68 6.11 -22.20
N TYR A 174 10.07 4.94 -22.05
CA TYR A 174 10.27 3.82 -22.98
C TYR A 174 9.24 3.76 -24.11
N GLN A 175 8.17 4.55 -24.03
CA GLN A 175 7.03 4.48 -24.95
C GLN A 175 6.48 3.05 -25.07
N ASP A 176 6.54 2.30 -23.96
CA ASP A 176 6.21 0.88 -23.87
C ASP A 176 5.46 0.61 -22.56
N ARG A 177 4.59 -0.41 -22.59
CA ARG A 177 3.82 -0.91 -21.45
C ARG A 177 4.08 -2.40 -21.20
N SER A 178 4.97 -3.06 -21.94
CA SER A 178 5.21 -4.50 -21.88
C SER A 178 5.66 -5.02 -20.51
N PHE A 179 6.25 -4.16 -19.68
CA PHE A 179 6.63 -4.45 -18.30
C PHE A 179 5.46 -4.42 -17.30
N ILE A 180 4.27 -3.97 -17.72
CA ILE A 180 3.03 -4.01 -16.94
C ILE A 180 2.36 -5.36 -17.20
N ILE A 181 2.46 -6.26 -16.22
CA ILE A 181 1.92 -7.61 -16.32
C ILE A 181 0.39 -7.60 -16.22
N GLY A 182 -0.16 -6.73 -15.37
CA GLY A 182 -1.60 -6.57 -15.21
C GLY A 182 -1.98 -5.97 -13.87
N THR A 183 -3.21 -6.20 -13.45
CA THR A 183 -3.71 -5.76 -12.15
C THR A 183 -3.61 -6.85 -11.09
N LEU A 184 -3.65 -6.46 -9.82
CA LEU A 184 -3.73 -7.40 -8.71
C LEU A 184 -4.95 -8.32 -8.86
N ALA A 185 -6.10 -7.80 -9.29
CA ALA A 185 -7.30 -8.61 -9.53
C ALA A 185 -7.07 -9.67 -10.63
N GLN A 186 -6.34 -9.34 -11.70
CA GLN A 186 -6.00 -10.28 -12.75
C GLN A 186 -5.06 -11.38 -12.24
N LEU A 187 -4.08 -11.02 -11.41
CA LEU A 187 -3.19 -12.00 -10.77
C LEU A 187 -3.98 -12.94 -9.85
N MET A 188 -4.89 -12.39 -9.05
CA MET A 188 -5.75 -13.14 -8.14
C MET A 188 -6.69 -14.12 -8.83
N THR A 189 -7.06 -13.82 -10.08
CA THR A 189 -7.98 -14.64 -10.88
C THR A 189 -7.25 -15.54 -11.87
N GLY A 190 -5.92 -15.57 -11.85
CA GLY A 190 -5.10 -16.40 -12.75
C GLY A 190 -5.11 -15.94 -14.21
N GLN A 191 -5.50 -14.70 -14.48
CA GLN A 191 -5.50 -14.13 -15.84
C GLN A 191 -4.09 -13.70 -16.28
N VAL A 192 -3.20 -13.43 -15.32
CA VAL A 192 -1.80 -13.07 -15.56
C VAL A 192 -0.90 -13.83 -14.59
N GLU A 193 0.33 -14.08 -15.02
CA GLU A 193 1.35 -14.77 -14.22
C GLU A 193 2.63 -13.94 -14.17
N LEU A 194 3.35 -14.06 -13.05
CA LEU A 194 4.61 -13.35 -12.83
C LEU A 194 5.77 -14.20 -13.34
N SER A 195 6.70 -13.59 -14.07
CA SER A 195 7.93 -14.26 -14.46
C SER A 195 8.79 -14.56 -13.22
N PRO A 196 9.25 -15.81 -13.00
CA PRO A 196 10.04 -16.17 -11.83
C PRO A 196 11.45 -15.57 -11.84
N ASP A 197 11.95 -15.17 -13.02
CA ASP A 197 13.32 -14.67 -13.22
C ASP A 197 13.46 -13.17 -12.95
N ARG A 198 12.38 -12.52 -12.52
CA ARG A 198 12.33 -11.07 -12.26
C ARG A 198 11.87 -10.79 -10.83
N ALA A 199 12.23 -9.61 -10.33
CA ALA A 199 11.56 -9.04 -9.18
C ALA A 199 10.13 -8.63 -9.55
N SER A 200 9.26 -8.51 -8.55
CA SER A 200 7.87 -8.09 -8.73
C SER A 200 7.58 -6.83 -7.94
N ILE A 201 7.00 -5.84 -8.60
CA ILE A 201 6.66 -4.54 -8.03
C ILE A 201 5.14 -4.39 -8.02
N PHE A 202 4.58 -4.14 -6.85
CA PHE A 202 3.19 -3.71 -6.72
C PHE A 202 3.13 -2.20 -6.51
N SER A 203 2.46 -1.48 -7.41
CA SER A 203 2.22 -0.04 -7.32
C SER A 203 0.72 0.24 -7.26
N PRO A 204 0.12 0.38 -6.05
CA PRO A 204 -1.29 0.72 -5.90
C PRO A 204 -1.52 2.23 -5.87
N PHE A 205 -2.21 2.79 -6.88
CA PHE A 205 -2.58 4.21 -6.88
C PHE A 205 -3.55 4.57 -5.75
N GLY A 206 -4.40 3.61 -5.38
CA GLY A 206 -5.52 3.78 -4.46
C GLY A 206 -6.83 3.94 -5.22
N LEU A 207 -7.80 3.10 -4.88
CA LEU A 207 -9.13 3.11 -5.46
C LEU A 207 -10.12 3.61 -4.41
N GLY A 208 -10.88 4.67 -4.71
CA GLY A 208 -11.85 5.26 -3.78
C GLY A 208 -12.92 4.27 -3.30
N VAL A 209 -13.20 3.23 -4.09
CA VAL A 209 -14.08 2.12 -3.69
C VAL A 209 -13.59 1.38 -2.44
N LEU A 210 -12.28 1.33 -2.21
CA LEU A 210 -11.68 0.69 -1.03
C LEU A 210 -11.96 1.51 0.24
N ASP A 211 -11.88 2.84 0.14
CA ASP A 211 -12.23 3.74 1.24
C ASP A 211 -13.72 3.61 1.59
N LEU A 212 -14.59 3.51 0.58
CA LEU A 212 -16.02 3.26 0.76
C LEU A 212 -16.30 1.89 1.40
N ALA A 213 -15.63 0.83 0.96
CA ALA A 213 -15.83 -0.51 1.50
C ALA A 213 -15.47 -0.59 3.00
N VAL A 214 -14.32 -0.03 3.38
CA VAL A 214 -13.89 0.03 4.79
C VAL A 214 -14.78 0.98 5.59
N GLY A 215 -15.10 2.16 5.06
CA GLY A 215 -16.00 3.11 5.71
C GLY A 215 -17.38 2.55 5.98
N GLN A 216 -17.97 1.84 5.01
CA GLN A 216 -19.26 1.17 5.15
C GLN A 216 -19.22 0.09 6.24
N ARG A 217 -18.14 -0.68 6.34
CA ARG A 217 -17.95 -1.68 7.39
C ARG A 217 -17.87 -1.03 8.78
N VAL A 218 -17.05 0.01 8.92
CA VAL A 218 -16.91 0.76 10.19
C VAL A 218 -18.24 1.37 10.62
N TYR A 219 -18.95 2.01 9.68
CA TYR A 219 -20.27 2.57 9.95
C TYR A 219 -21.26 1.51 10.44
N ARG A 220 -21.38 0.37 9.75
CA ARG A 220 -22.29 -0.72 10.13
C ARG A 220 -21.98 -1.24 11.54
N GLN A 221 -20.70 -1.41 11.87
CA GLN A 221 -20.27 -1.84 13.18
C GLN A 221 -20.62 -0.80 14.26
N ALA A 222 -20.33 0.48 14.03
CA ALA A 222 -20.63 1.54 14.98
C ALA A 222 -22.14 1.68 15.26
N VAL A 223 -22.99 1.49 14.24
CA VAL A 223 -24.45 1.46 14.43
C VAL A 223 -24.89 0.24 15.23
N ALA A 224 -24.36 -0.95 14.92
CA ALA A 224 -24.71 -2.18 15.63
C ALA A 224 -24.32 -2.14 17.11
N GLU A 225 -23.21 -1.48 17.44
CA GLU A 225 -22.70 -1.31 18.80
C GLU A 225 -23.29 -0.10 19.53
N GLY A 226 -24.10 0.72 18.86
CA GLY A 226 -24.65 1.96 19.43
C GLY A 226 -23.60 3.05 19.69
N SER A 227 -22.43 2.97 19.06
CA SER A 227 -21.32 3.93 19.20
C SER A 227 -21.33 5.03 18.13
N ALA A 228 -22.19 4.92 17.11
CA ALA A 228 -22.42 5.98 16.15
C ALA A 228 -23.08 7.21 16.81
N PHE A 229 -22.57 8.41 16.51
CA PHE A 229 -23.15 9.67 16.99
C PHE A 229 -24.25 10.16 16.03
N PRO A 230 -25.54 10.14 16.41
CA PRO A 230 -26.60 10.63 15.55
C PRO A 230 -26.58 12.16 15.49
N VAL A 231 -26.68 12.72 14.28
CA VAL A 231 -26.87 14.16 14.06
C VAL A 231 -28.30 14.36 13.54
N PRO A 232 -29.29 14.52 14.44
CA PRO A 232 -30.68 14.70 14.02
C PRO A 232 -30.83 16.00 13.24
N THR A 233 -31.81 16.05 12.33
CA THR A 233 -32.13 17.26 11.53
C THR A 233 -30.94 17.83 10.73
N PHE A 234 -29.97 16.98 10.36
CA PHE A 234 -28.82 17.40 9.55
C PHE A 234 -29.24 18.04 8.23
N PHE A 235 -30.27 17.47 7.57
CA PHE A 235 -30.89 18.06 6.40
C PHE A 235 -32.07 18.94 6.80
N PHE A 236 -32.09 20.17 6.27
CA PHE A 236 -33.16 21.13 6.50
C PHE A 236 -34.52 20.63 5.98
N GLU A 237 -34.54 19.99 4.80
CA GLU A 237 -35.78 19.51 4.17
C GLU A 237 -35.54 18.17 3.44
N PRO A 238 -35.79 17.01 4.09
CA PRO A 238 -35.48 15.70 3.52
C PRO A 238 -36.57 15.15 2.57
N LYS A 239 -37.72 15.84 2.44
CA LYS A 239 -38.82 15.43 1.56
C LYS A 239 -38.89 16.37 0.36
N ARG A 240 -39.11 15.81 -0.85
CA ARG A 240 -39.63 16.59 -1.98
C ARG A 240 -41.07 16.94 -1.60
N TRP A 241 -41.31 18.24 -1.32
CA TRP A 241 -42.61 18.90 -1.07
C TRP A 241 -43.82 17.98 -0.87
#